data_AF-A0A944PWZ3-F1
#
_entry.id   AF-A0A944PWZ3-F1
#
_cell.length_a   1.000
_cell.length_b   1.000
_cell.length_c   1.000
_cell.angle_alpha   90.00
_cell.angle_beta   90.00
_cell.angle_gamma   90.00
#
_symmetry.space_group_name_H-M   'P 1'
#
loop_
_entity.id
_entity.type
_entity.pdbx_description
1 polymer ?
#
loop_
_entity_poly.entity_id
_entity_poly.type
_entity_poly.pdbx_seq_one_letter_code
_entity_poly.pdbx_strand_id
1 'polypeptide(L)'
;MSHLPRTIPTAALESLAAALAAAGLELGPIKPGTRVTRTVQHGGACWELTYMGARWGWRLIGPGVERGIGVLDVEEAAERITAPLATEAPARTVHVRIGTHRTAYHPDSACPALNGKPETYRGQEVMPEHQAQARGLALCGQCDALLTTVPTTYAGVPVPALVRGAWTTPLGDGWRLGVRSTLAAS
;
A
#
# COMPACT_ATOMS: atom_id res chain seq x y z
N MET A 1 29.67 9.76 10.63
CA MET A 1 30.57 9.06 9.69
C MET A 1 29.79 7.93 9.05
N SER A 2 29.77 7.82 7.72
CA SER A 2 29.04 6.72 7.06
C SER A 2 29.80 5.41 7.28
N HIS A 3 29.15 4.43 7.90
CA HIS A 3 29.71 3.10 8.22
C HIS A 3 29.63 2.12 7.04
N LEU A 4 29.37 2.61 5.82
CA LEU A 4 29.27 1.74 4.66
C LEU A 4 30.64 1.21 4.23
N PRO A 5 30.70 -0.03 3.70
CA PRO A 5 31.89 -0.55 3.06
C PRO A 5 32.38 0.39 1.93
N ARG A 6 33.68 0.39 1.67
CA ARG A 6 34.27 1.19 0.57
C ARG A 6 34.11 0.53 -0.80
N THR A 7 33.97 -0.79 -0.83
CA THR A 7 33.84 -1.63 -2.02
C THR A 7 32.97 -2.84 -1.72
N ILE A 8 32.44 -3.46 -2.77
CA ILE A 8 31.72 -4.73 -2.70
C ILE A 8 32.75 -5.86 -2.85
N PRO A 9 32.84 -6.83 -1.93
CA PRO A 9 33.66 -8.02 -2.13
C PRO A 9 33.21 -8.82 -3.37
N THR A 10 34.16 -9.36 -4.13
CA THR A 10 33.88 -10.11 -5.37
C THR A 10 32.89 -11.26 -5.15
N ALA A 11 33.08 -12.05 -4.08
CA ALA A 11 32.19 -13.17 -3.77
C ALA A 11 30.74 -12.73 -3.51
N ALA A 12 30.54 -11.57 -2.85
CA ALA A 12 29.20 -11.03 -2.62
C ALA A 12 28.56 -10.55 -3.94
N LEU A 13 29.36 -9.97 -4.85
CA LEU A 13 28.90 -9.53 -6.16
C LEU A 13 28.54 -10.71 -7.06
N GLU A 14 29.35 -11.77 -7.07
CA GLU A 14 29.10 -13.00 -7.83
C GLU A 14 27.85 -13.72 -7.32
N SER A 15 27.70 -13.84 -6.00
CA SER A 15 26.50 -14.41 -5.38
C SER A 15 25.24 -13.61 -5.75
N LEU A 16 25.29 -12.28 -5.67
CA LEU A 16 24.17 -11.43 -6.10
C LEU A 16 23.85 -11.61 -7.59
N ALA A 17 24.88 -11.61 -8.45
CA ALA A 17 24.69 -11.78 -9.89
C ALA A 17 24.07 -13.13 -10.23
N ALA A 18 24.49 -14.21 -9.57
CA ALA A 18 23.94 -15.55 -9.75
C ALA A 18 22.47 -15.65 -9.32
N ALA A 19 22.10 -15.08 -8.17
CA ALA A 19 20.72 -15.10 -7.69
C ALA A 19 19.78 -14.29 -8.60
N LEU A 20 20.22 -13.12 -9.06
CA LEU A 20 19.48 -12.31 -10.03
C LEU A 20 19.32 -13.06 -11.36
N ALA A 21 20.39 -13.67 -11.88
CA ALA A 21 20.34 -14.44 -13.12
C ALA A 21 19.37 -15.64 -13.02
N ALA A 22 19.31 -16.32 -11.87
CA ALA A 22 18.36 -17.41 -11.62
C ALA A 22 16.89 -16.94 -11.67
N ALA A 23 16.64 -15.67 -11.35
CA ALA A 23 15.33 -15.03 -11.47
C ALA A 23 15.09 -14.34 -12.84
N GLY A 24 16.01 -14.50 -13.81
CA GLY A 24 15.92 -13.86 -15.12
C GLY A 24 16.22 -12.36 -15.12
N LEU A 25 16.94 -11.88 -14.10
CA LEU A 25 17.35 -10.49 -13.95
C LEU A 25 18.83 -10.31 -14.30
N GLU A 26 19.16 -9.17 -14.91
CA GLU A 26 20.55 -8.81 -15.21
C GLU A 26 21.08 -7.78 -14.20
N LEU A 27 22.23 -8.07 -13.59
CA LEU A 27 22.92 -7.12 -12.73
C LEU A 27 23.59 -6.02 -13.54
N GLY A 28 23.01 -4.83 -13.51
CA GLY A 28 23.51 -3.66 -14.19
C GLY A 28 24.77 -3.04 -13.55
N PRO A 29 25.19 -1.86 -14.04
CA PRO A 29 26.43 -1.22 -13.63
C PRO A 29 26.40 -0.72 -12.18
N ILE A 30 27.56 -0.24 -11.73
CA ILE A 30 27.66 0.54 -10.49
C ILE A 30 26.99 1.90 -10.72
N LYS A 31 26.12 2.31 -9.80
CA LYS A 31 25.47 3.62 -9.85
C LYS A 31 26.52 4.75 -9.75
N PRO A 32 26.46 5.79 -10.60
CA PRO A 32 27.38 6.92 -10.51
C PRO A 32 27.38 7.56 -9.11
N GLY A 33 28.57 7.95 -8.62
CA GLY A 33 28.72 8.59 -7.30
C GLY A 33 28.80 7.63 -6.12
N THR A 34 28.72 6.32 -6.34
CA THR A 34 28.88 5.29 -5.29
C THR A 34 29.75 4.15 -5.80
N ARG A 35 30.36 3.41 -4.87
CA ARG A 35 31.19 2.22 -5.16
C ARG A 35 30.54 0.92 -4.67
N VAL A 36 29.39 1.04 -4.00
CA VAL A 36 28.72 -0.08 -3.32
C VAL A 36 27.28 -0.27 -3.77
N THR A 37 26.80 0.52 -4.72
CA THR A 37 25.43 0.39 -5.24
C THR A 37 25.45 -0.09 -6.68
N ARG A 38 24.72 -1.17 -6.95
CA ARG A 38 24.44 -1.67 -8.31
C ARG A 38 23.00 -1.35 -8.69
N THR A 39 22.74 -1.27 -9.98
CA THR A 39 21.37 -1.07 -10.51
C THR A 39 20.86 -2.33 -11.20
N VAL A 40 19.55 -2.59 -11.13
CA VAL A 40 18.88 -3.67 -11.87
C VAL A 40 17.67 -3.07 -12.58
N GLN A 41 17.46 -3.42 -13.85
CA GLN A 41 16.28 -3.01 -14.61
C GLN A 41 15.28 -4.15 -14.65
N HIS A 42 14.03 -3.90 -14.25
CA HIS A 42 12.96 -4.88 -14.32
C HIS A 42 11.59 -4.20 -14.40
N GLY A 43 10.70 -4.70 -15.27
CA GLY A 43 9.32 -4.19 -15.36
C GLY A 43 9.22 -2.69 -15.73
N GLY A 44 10.21 -2.14 -16.44
CA GLY A 44 10.28 -0.70 -16.76
C GLY A 44 10.75 0.20 -15.60
N ALA A 45 11.17 -0.38 -14.48
CA ALA A 45 11.68 0.33 -13.31
C ALA A 45 13.16 0.02 -13.02
N CYS A 46 13.84 0.99 -12.42
CA CYS A 46 15.21 0.87 -11.95
C CYS A 46 15.22 0.57 -10.45
N TRP A 47 15.92 -0.49 -10.07
CA TRP A 47 16.14 -0.90 -8.69
C TRP A 47 17.60 -0.63 -8.30
N GLU A 48 17.82 -0.23 -7.05
CA GLU A 48 19.14 0.02 -6.48
C GLU A 48 19.44 -0.99 -5.38
N LEU A 49 20.60 -1.65 -5.48
CA LEU A 49 21.11 -2.62 -4.52
C LEU A 49 22.41 -2.09 -3.93
N THR A 50 22.35 -1.60 -2.68
CA THR A 50 23.50 -1.07 -1.96
C THR A 50 24.06 -2.10 -0.99
N TYR A 51 25.31 -2.48 -1.15
CA TYR A 51 25.99 -3.38 -0.23
C TYR A 51 26.22 -2.71 1.12
N MET A 52 25.67 -3.28 2.20
CA MET A 52 25.74 -2.75 3.56
C MET A 52 26.83 -3.43 4.40
N GLY A 53 27.45 -4.49 3.87
CA GLY A 53 28.49 -5.28 4.54
C GLY A 53 28.01 -6.69 4.85
N ALA A 54 28.96 -7.62 5.07
CA ALA A 54 28.66 -9.05 5.23
C ALA A 54 27.67 -9.36 6.37
N ARG A 55 27.62 -8.52 7.42
CA ARG A 55 26.67 -8.66 8.53
C ARG A 55 25.26 -8.17 8.21
N TRP A 56 25.13 -7.21 7.29
CA TRP A 56 23.89 -6.47 7.04
C TRP A 56 23.29 -6.74 5.67
N GLY A 57 23.98 -7.52 4.83
CA GLY A 57 23.56 -7.88 3.48
C GLY A 57 23.51 -6.67 2.56
N TRP A 58 22.35 -6.51 1.90
CA TRP A 58 22.09 -5.48 0.92
C TRP A 58 20.92 -4.60 1.36
N ARG A 59 20.91 -3.36 0.87
CA ARG A 59 19.76 -2.47 0.92
C ARG A 59 19.17 -2.38 -0.47
N LEU A 60 17.91 -2.75 -0.62
CA LEU A 60 17.13 -2.66 -1.85
C LEU A 60 16.27 -1.40 -1.84
N ILE A 61 16.29 -0.63 -2.93
CA ILE A 61 15.41 0.52 -3.18
C ILE A 61 14.79 0.35 -4.57
N GLY A 62 13.49 0.60 -4.69
CA GLY A 62 12.75 0.53 -5.94
C GLY A 62 11.27 0.80 -5.68
N PRO A 63 10.41 0.57 -6.68
CA PRO A 63 8.97 0.78 -6.55
C PRO A 63 8.37 -0.03 -5.40
N GLY A 64 7.55 0.61 -4.55
CA GLY A 64 6.94 0.02 -3.36
C GLY A 64 7.87 -0.07 -2.14
N VAL A 65 9.16 0.23 -2.29
CA VAL A 65 10.17 0.24 -1.22
C VAL A 65 11.09 1.45 -1.34
N GLU A 66 10.53 2.63 -1.59
CA GLU A 66 11.28 3.87 -1.90
C GLU A 66 12.15 4.33 -0.72
N ARG A 67 11.77 3.98 0.52
CA ARG A 67 12.58 4.26 1.72
C ARG A 67 13.76 3.31 1.87
N GLY A 68 13.77 2.24 1.10
CA GLY A 68 14.74 1.17 1.13
C GLY A 68 14.51 0.19 2.26
N ILE A 69 14.77 -1.08 1.98
CA ILE A 69 14.67 -2.19 2.93
C ILE A 69 16.00 -2.96 2.96
N GLY A 70 16.32 -3.56 4.11
CA GLY A 70 17.43 -4.50 4.20
C GLY A 70 17.00 -5.87 3.70
N VAL A 71 17.85 -6.52 2.91
CA VAL A 71 17.72 -7.92 2.48
C VAL A 71 19.02 -8.62 2.84
N LEU A 72 18.91 -9.65 3.68
CA LEU A 72 20.09 -10.37 4.19
C LEU A 72 20.60 -11.37 3.14
N ASP A 73 19.68 -11.93 2.37
CA ASP A 73 19.93 -12.95 1.35
C ASP A 73 19.70 -12.37 -0.05
N VAL A 74 20.49 -12.82 -1.03
CA VAL A 74 20.45 -12.29 -2.40
C VAL A 74 19.25 -12.83 -3.18
N GLU A 75 18.73 -13.98 -2.78
CA GLU A 75 17.49 -14.58 -3.29
C GLU A 75 16.28 -13.72 -2.91
N GLU A 76 16.21 -13.23 -1.66
CA GLU A 76 15.15 -12.31 -1.23
C GLU A 76 15.16 -11.03 -2.08
N ALA A 77 16.34 -10.53 -2.43
CA ALA A 77 16.47 -9.38 -3.31
C ALA A 77 15.85 -9.65 -4.69
N ALA A 78 16.14 -10.82 -5.28
CA ALA A 78 15.62 -11.20 -6.58
C ALA A 78 14.09 -11.41 -6.54
N GLU A 79 13.59 -12.14 -5.54
CA GLU A 79 12.16 -12.37 -5.32
C GLU A 79 11.40 -11.04 -5.27
N ARG A 80 11.90 -10.07 -4.49
CA ARG A 80 11.25 -8.76 -4.34
C ARG A 80 11.27 -7.92 -5.62
N ILE A 81 12.34 -8.00 -6.41
CA ILE A 81 12.41 -7.29 -7.70
C ILE A 81 11.40 -7.88 -8.69
N THR A 82 11.25 -9.21 -8.70
CA THR A 82 10.30 -9.91 -9.59
C THR A 82 8.85 -9.93 -9.08
N ALA A 83 8.64 -9.62 -7.81
CA ALA A 83 7.32 -9.63 -7.22
C ALA A 83 6.42 -8.64 -7.98
N PRO A 84 5.18 -9.03 -8.32
CA PRO A 84 4.25 -8.09 -8.92
C PRO A 84 4.12 -6.90 -7.99
N LEU A 85 4.32 -5.70 -8.53
CA LEU A 85 4.12 -4.47 -7.77
C LEU A 85 2.72 -4.54 -7.16
N ALA A 86 2.64 -4.28 -5.86
CA ALA A 86 1.35 -4.21 -5.19
C ALA A 86 0.51 -3.17 -5.92
N THR A 87 -0.43 -3.63 -6.75
CA THR A 87 -1.42 -2.77 -7.38
C THR A 87 -2.11 -2.07 -6.25
N GLU A 88 -1.97 -0.74 -6.19
CA GLU A 88 -2.63 0.08 -5.19
C GLU A 88 -4.10 -0.33 -5.15
N ALA A 89 -4.58 -0.72 -3.97
CA ALA A 89 -5.94 -1.21 -3.81
C ALA A 89 -6.91 -0.21 -4.47
N PRO A 90 -7.94 -0.68 -5.20
CA PRO A 90 -8.82 0.22 -5.94
C PRO A 90 -9.31 1.31 -5.00
N ALA A 91 -9.05 2.56 -5.38
CA ALA A 91 -9.29 3.71 -4.52
C ALA A 91 -10.75 3.67 -4.06
N ARG A 92 -10.95 3.74 -2.73
CA ARG A 92 -12.28 3.76 -2.13
C ARG A 92 -13.07 4.92 -2.73
N THR A 93 -14.23 4.61 -3.30
CA THR A 93 -15.16 5.63 -3.80
C THR A 93 -15.86 6.33 -2.63
N VAL A 94 -15.95 7.65 -2.67
CA VAL A 94 -16.61 8.48 -1.65
C VAL A 94 -17.58 9.47 -2.29
N HIS A 95 -18.55 9.91 -1.48
CA HIS A 95 -19.57 10.87 -1.81
C HIS A 95 -19.24 12.22 -1.18
N VAL A 96 -19.32 13.28 -1.97
CA VAL A 96 -19.04 14.65 -1.53
C VAL A 96 -20.22 15.53 -1.86
N ARG A 97 -20.66 16.35 -0.91
CA ARG A 97 -21.72 17.33 -1.15
C ARG A 97 -21.26 18.41 -2.13
N ILE A 98 -22.10 18.74 -3.11
CA ILE A 98 -21.90 19.88 -4.00
C ILE A 98 -22.38 21.15 -3.29
N GLY A 99 -21.51 22.17 -3.19
CA GLY A 99 -21.81 23.46 -2.56
C GLY A 99 -20.57 24.17 -1.99
N THR A 100 -20.75 25.43 -1.58
CA THR A 100 -19.68 26.31 -1.06
C THR A 100 -19.14 25.92 0.31
N HIS A 101 -19.88 25.11 1.08
CA HIS A 101 -19.51 24.69 2.44
C HIS A 101 -19.21 23.19 2.50
N ARG A 102 -18.51 22.64 1.51
CA ARG A 102 -18.04 21.25 1.56
C ARG A 102 -16.70 21.18 2.28
N THR A 103 -16.72 20.62 3.48
CA THR A 103 -15.51 20.38 4.29
C THR A 103 -15.28 18.90 4.52
N ALA A 104 -16.23 18.04 4.12
CA ALA A 104 -16.20 16.62 4.40
C ALA A 104 -16.56 15.73 3.20
N TYR A 105 -16.02 14.51 3.21
CA TYR A 105 -16.41 13.40 2.34
C TYR A 105 -17.02 12.25 3.14
N HIS A 106 -17.84 11.45 2.47
CA HIS A 106 -18.68 10.42 3.07
C HIS A 106 -18.49 9.10 2.32
N PRO A 107 -18.07 8.02 2.98
CA PRO A 107 -17.97 6.71 2.33
C PRO A 107 -19.32 6.04 2.08
N ASP A 108 -20.35 6.46 2.82
CA ASP A 108 -21.71 5.96 2.72
C ASP A 108 -22.61 7.08 2.17
N SER A 109 -23.27 6.81 1.04
CA SER A 109 -24.22 7.73 0.41
C SER A 109 -25.49 7.95 1.23
N ALA A 110 -25.78 7.04 2.17
CA ALA A 110 -26.91 7.15 3.09
C ALA A 110 -26.60 8.00 4.33
N CYS A 111 -25.36 8.51 4.48
CA CYS A 111 -24.99 9.32 5.64
C CYS A 111 -25.92 10.55 5.76
N PRO A 112 -26.64 10.74 6.88
CA PRO A 112 -27.55 11.87 7.04
C PRO A 112 -26.85 13.23 6.91
N ALA A 113 -25.58 13.30 7.36
CA ALA A 113 -24.77 14.51 7.24
C ALA A 113 -24.39 14.87 5.79
N LEU A 114 -24.49 13.93 4.83
CA LEU A 114 -24.18 14.19 3.42
C LEU A 114 -25.18 15.17 2.78
N ASN A 115 -26.46 15.04 3.15
CA ASN A 115 -27.54 15.82 2.55
C ASN A 115 -27.74 17.19 3.25
N GLY A 116 -27.22 17.38 4.47
CA GLY A 116 -27.27 18.65 5.19
C GLY A 116 -28.68 19.27 5.25
N LYS A 117 -28.75 20.61 5.28
CA LYS A 117 -30.03 21.33 5.16
C LYS A 117 -30.48 21.37 3.70
N PRO A 118 -31.76 21.12 3.39
CA PRO A 118 -32.30 21.15 2.02
C PRO A 118 -31.97 22.45 1.27
N GLU A 119 -31.99 23.58 1.97
CA GLU A 119 -31.69 24.92 1.42
C GLU A 119 -30.26 25.05 0.86
N THR A 120 -29.33 24.23 1.34
CA THR A 120 -27.90 24.31 1.01
C THR A 120 -27.41 23.15 0.17
N TYR A 121 -28.26 22.16 -0.06
CA TYR A 121 -27.93 20.95 -0.77
C TYR A 121 -28.07 21.16 -2.28
N ARG A 122 -26.96 21.08 -3.01
CA ARG A 122 -26.93 21.22 -4.48
C ARG A 122 -26.59 19.91 -5.20
N GLY A 123 -26.77 18.78 -4.54
CA GLY A 123 -26.45 17.45 -5.05
C GLY A 123 -25.17 16.85 -4.45
N GLN A 124 -24.74 15.73 -5.04
CA GLN A 124 -23.57 14.96 -4.63
C GLN A 124 -22.67 14.68 -5.83
N GLU A 125 -21.36 14.67 -5.59
CA GLU A 125 -20.34 14.19 -6.53
C GLU A 125 -19.74 12.89 -5.97
N VAL A 126 -19.45 11.94 -6.84
CA VAL A 126 -18.78 10.69 -6.51
C VAL A 126 -17.35 10.76 -7.00
N MET A 127 -16.38 10.54 -6.12
CA MET A 127 -14.95 10.60 -6.50
C MET A 127 -14.12 9.61 -5.68
N PRO A 128 -12.88 9.29 -6.11
CA PRO A 128 -11.94 8.55 -5.29
C PRO A 128 -11.57 9.30 -4.00
N GLU A 129 -11.39 8.59 -2.89
CA GLU A 129 -11.05 9.15 -1.57
C GLU A 129 -9.79 10.04 -1.63
N HIS A 130 -8.75 9.62 -2.37
CA HIS A 130 -7.53 10.43 -2.54
C HIS A 130 -7.80 11.79 -3.20
N GLN A 131 -8.77 11.87 -4.14
CA GLN A 131 -9.14 13.14 -4.77
C GLN A 131 -9.89 14.03 -3.79
N ALA A 132 -10.76 13.45 -2.94
CA ALA A 132 -11.43 14.21 -1.89
C ALA A 132 -10.42 14.79 -0.89
N GLN A 133 -9.43 13.99 -0.47
CA GLN A 133 -8.34 14.43 0.42
C GLN A 133 -7.46 15.51 -0.24
N ALA A 134 -7.10 15.34 -1.52
CA ALA A 134 -6.35 16.35 -2.28
C ALA A 134 -7.11 17.67 -2.43
N ARG A 135 -8.44 17.63 -2.44
CA ARG A 135 -9.32 18.82 -2.39
C ARG A 135 -9.45 19.41 -0.97
N GLY A 136 -8.74 18.89 0.03
CA GLY A 136 -8.75 19.37 1.41
C GLY A 136 -9.98 18.94 2.22
N LEU A 137 -10.72 17.93 1.77
CA LEU A 137 -11.90 17.43 2.47
C LEU A 137 -11.48 16.41 3.54
N ALA A 138 -12.09 16.50 4.72
CA ALA A 138 -11.88 15.53 5.80
C ALA A 138 -12.96 14.43 5.80
N LEU A 139 -12.71 13.30 6.45
CA LEU A 139 -13.77 12.32 6.68
C LEU A 139 -14.86 12.94 7.57
N CYS A 140 -16.14 12.74 7.21
CA CYS A 140 -17.25 13.17 8.05
C CYS A 140 -17.16 12.52 9.44
N GLY A 141 -17.27 13.31 10.51
CA GLY A 141 -17.17 12.79 11.89
C GLY A 141 -18.21 11.71 12.25
N GLN A 142 -19.41 11.74 11.64
CA GLN A 142 -20.40 10.66 11.81
C GLN A 142 -19.96 9.38 11.10
N CYS A 143 -19.40 9.50 9.89
CA CYS A 143 -18.86 8.36 9.16
C CYS A 143 -17.63 7.79 9.88
N ASP A 144 -16.78 8.64 10.44
CA ASP A 144 -15.60 8.22 11.20
C ASP A 144 -15.99 7.44 12.47
N ALA A 145 -16.96 7.95 13.23
CA ALA A 145 -17.52 7.26 14.38
C ALA A 145 -18.12 5.89 14.01
N LEU A 146 -18.83 5.79 12.89
CA LEU A 146 -19.36 4.50 12.40
C LEU A 146 -18.24 3.53 12.03
N LEU A 147 -17.19 4.00 11.34
CA LEU A 147 -16.06 3.15 10.94
C LEU A 147 -15.20 2.68 12.12
N THR A 148 -15.09 3.49 13.17
CA THR A 148 -14.36 3.16 14.41
C THR A 148 -15.19 2.30 15.37
N THR A 149 -16.51 2.33 15.27
CA THR A 149 -17.43 1.47 16.05
C THR A 149 -17.73 0.14 15.37
N VAL A 150 -17.27 -0.12 14.13
CA VAL A 150 -17.30 -1.47 13.56
C VAL A 150 -16.33 -2.35 14.34
N PRO A 151 -16.81 -3.32 15.13
CA PRO A 151 -15.91 -4.18 15.88
C PRO A 151 -15.07 -5.01 14.88
N THR A 152 -13.80 -5.25 15.21
CA THR A 152 -13.14 -6.51 14.84
C THR A 152 -14.17 -7.62 15.03
N THR A 153 -14.29 -8.55 14.08
CA THR A 153 -15.20 -9.69 14.31
C THR A 153 -14.89 -10.33 15.66
N TYR A 154 -15.85 -11.01 16.27
CA TYR A 154 -15.64 -11.74 17.54
C TYR A 154 -14.43 -12.69 17.53
N ALA A 155 -13.86 -12.98 16.34
CA ALA A 155 -12.69 -13.81 16.09
C ALA A 155 -11.41 -13.03 15.72
N GLY A 156 -11.38 -11.71 15.92
CA GLY A 156 -10.18 -10.88 15.65
C GLY A 156 -9.84 -10.71 14.17
N VAL A 157 -10.71 -11.13 13.25
CA VAL A 157 -10.48 -10.97 11.81
C VAL A 157 -10.76 -9.51 11.43
N PRO A 158 -9.78 -8.79 10.85
CA PRO A 158 -9.99 -7.43 10.40
C PRO A 158 -11.04 -7.38 9.29
N VAL A 159 -12.03 -6.51 9.44
CA VAL A 159 -13.07 -6.30 8.44
C VAL A 159 -12.48 -5.49 7.27
N PRO A 160 -12.52 -5.99 6.02
CA PRO A 160 -12.04 -5.23 4.87
C PRO A 160 -12.72 -3.87 4.74
N ALA A 161 -12.00 -2.85 4.29
CA ALA A 161 -12.52 -1.48 4.17
C ALA A 161 -13.79 -1.39 3.31
N LEU A 162 -13.87 -2.18 2.24
CA LEU A 162 -15.04 -2.31 1.38
C LEU A 162 -16.29 -2.75 2.17
N VAL A 163 -16.14 -3.75 3.03
CA VAL A 163 -17.22 -4.30 3.85
C VAL A 163 -17.59 -3.35 4.98
N ARG A 164 -16.60 -2.67 5.58
CA ARG A 164 -16.85 -1.63 6.60
C ARG A 164 -17.70 -0.49 6.07
N GLY A 165 -17.41 -0.02 4.85
CA GLY A 165 -18.20 1.02 4.18
C GLY A 165 -19.61 0.60 3.77
N ALA A 166 -19.91 -0.70 3.79
CA ALA A 166 -21.17 -1.27 3.37
C ALA A 166 -21.78 -2.18 4.46
N TRP A 167 -21.49 -1.90 5.74
CA TRP A 167 -21.75 -2.81 6.87
C TRP A 167 -23.22 -3.19 7.05
N THR A 168 -24.11 -2.24 6.76
CA THR A 168 -25.58 -2.36 6.86
C THR A 168 -26.24 -2.81 5.54
N THR A 169 -25.45 -3.17 4.53
CA THR A 169 -25.93 -3.62 3.22
C THR A 169 -25.88 -5.15 3.11
N PRO A 170 -26.50 -5.76 2.08
CA PRO A 170 -26.37 -7.20 1.81
C PRO A 170 -24.92 -7.68 1.68
N LEU A 171 -23.99 -6.81 1.25
CA LEU A 171 -22.55 -7.12 1.21
C LEU A 171 -21.98 -7.34 2.62
N GLY A 172 -22.38 -6.49 3.57
CA GLY A 172 -22.04 -6.62 4.98
C GLY A 172 -22.62 -7.89 5.61
N ASP A 173 -23.87 -8.23 5.27
CA ASP A 173 -24.53 -9.47 5.71
C ASP A 173 -23.80 -10.72 5.16
N GLY A 174 -23.49 -10.73 3.86
CA GLY A 174 -22.79 -11.83 3.19
C GLY A 174 -21.41 -12.09 3.78
N TRP A 175 -20.66 -11.03 4.09
CA TRP A 175 -19.34 -11.16 4.72
C TRP A 175 -19.44 -11.71 6.15
N ARG A 176 -20.40 -11.22 6.97
CA ARG A 176 -20.66 -11.76 8.32
C ARG A 176 -21.00 -13.25 8.27
N LEU A 177 -21.81 -13.66 7.31
CA LEU A 177 -22.19 -15.07 7.12
C LEU A 177 -20.97 -15.92 6.71
N GLY A 178 -20.17 -15.44 5.76
CA GLY A 178 -18.96 -16.12 5.31
C GLY A 178 -17.96 -16.38 6.45
N VAL A 179 -17.64 -15.34 7.24
CA VAL A 179 -16.73 -15.47 8.39
C VAL A 179 -17.27 -16.47 9.42
N ARG A 180 -18.57 -16.43 9.74
CA ARG A 180 -19.20 -17.40 10.66
C ARG A 180 -19.10 -18.83 10.13
N SER A 181 -19.33 -19.05 8.84
CA SER A 181 -19.24 -20.37 8.22
C SER A 181 -17.82 -20.91 8.20
N THR A 182 -16.82 -20.08 7.87
CA THR A 182 -15.42 -20.50 7.86
C THR A 182 -14.93 -20.86 9.27
N LEU A 183 -15.30 -20.06 10.28
CA LEU A 183 -14.90 -20.30 11.67
C LEU A 183 -15.64 -21.48 12.32
N ALA A 184 -16.86 -21.79 11.88
CA ALA A 184 -17.60 -22.97 12.36
C ALA A 184 -17.10 -24.29 11.73
N ALA A 185 -16.37 -24.21 10.62
CA ALA A 185 -15.76 -25.36 9.93
C ALA A 185 -14.29 -25.60 10.35
N SER A 186 -13.76 -24.81 11.29
CA SER A 186 -12.41 -24.92 11.88
C SER A 186 -12.48 -25.57 13.25
#